data_AF-A0A8W8N020-F1
#
_entry.id   AF-A0A8W8N020-F1
#
_cell.length_a   1.000
_cell.length_b   1.000
_cell.length_c   1.000
_cell.angle_alpha   90.00
_cell.angle_beta   90.00
_cell.angle_gamma   90.00
#
_symmetry.space_group_name_H-M   'P 1'
#
loop_
_entity.id
_entity.type
_entity.pdbx_description
1 polymer ?
#
loop_
_entity_poly.entity_id
_entity_poly.type
_entity_poly.pdbx_seq_one_letter_code
_entity_poly.pdbx_strand_id
1 'polypeptide(L)'
;HAPKKDFKYNGHLFPKGTCVTFAIDSVMMDPAIFPEPLLFKPERFLDEVGNCNGEQKEKLIPFSTGPRSCIGQSLAKMELFLFLTRFLQWFKIKPEKPNCLPPFEGNLGLTNMPRSFQLILEKL
;
A
#
# COMPACT_ATOMS: atom_id res chain seq x y z
N HIS A 1 11.84 -13.23 8.84
CA HIS A 1 10.89 -14.27 9.27
C HIS A 1 11.57 -15.63 9.07
N ALA A 2 11.26 -16.69 9.83
CA ALA A 2 11.94 -17.98 9.63
C ALA A 2 11.06 -19.17 10.04
N PRO A 3 11.14 -20.31 9.33
CA PRO A 3 10.36 -21.50 9.65
C PRO A 3 10.91 -22.19 10.91
N LYS A 4 10.01 -22.66 11.79
CA LYS A 4 10.37 -23.35 13.04
C LYS A 4 10.79 -24.81 12.85
N LYS A 5 10.52 -25.37 11.67
CA LYS A 5 10.86 -26.73 11.24
C LYS A 5 11.07 -26.72 9.72
N ASP A 6 11.75 -27.74 9.22
CA ASP A 6 11.89 -27.95 7.79
C ASP A 6 10.51 -28.05 7.13
N PHE A 7 10.35 -27.46 5.95
CA PHE A 7 9.13 -27.59 5.16
C PHE A 7 9.44 -27.66 3.67
N LYS A 8 8.55 -28.30 2.91
CA LYS A 8 8.64 -28.36 1.45
C LYS A 8 7.58 -27.45 0.82
N TYR A 9 7.97 -26.70 -0.19
CA TYR A 9 7.05 -25.86 -0.98
C TYR A 9 7.49 -25.83 -2.44
N ASN A 10 6.54 -26.03 -3.36
CA ASN A 10 6.79 -26.14 -4.81
C ASN A 10 7.99 -27.05 -5.17
N GLY A 11 8.10 -28.20 -4.50
CA GLY A 11 9.20 -29.16 -4.72
C GLY A 11 10.54 -28.81 -4.05
N HIS A 12 10.67 -27.64 -3.42
CA HIS A 12 11.89 -27.19 -2.76
C HIS A 12 11.84 -27.43 -1.26
N LEU A 13 12.94 -27.89 -0.67
CA LEU A 13 13.10 -28.02 0.78
C LEU A 13 13.64 -26.71 1.37
N PHE A 14 12.97 -26.19 2.38
CA PHE A 14 13.38 -25.04 3.16
C PHE A 14 13.75 -25.51 4.57
N PRO A 15 15.04 -25.55 4.92
CA PRO A 15 15.48 -25.92 6.27
C PRO A 15 14.93 -24.98 7.35
N LYS A 16 14.76 -25.52 8.56
CA LYS A 16 14.48 -24.76 9.77
C LYS A 16 15.45 -23.59 9.90
N GLY A 17 14.93 -22.41 10.27
CA GLY A 17 15.75 -21.23 10.49
C GLY A 17 16.10 -20.43 9.22
N THR A 18 15.74 -20.92 8.02
CA THR A 18 15.95 -20.16 6.77
C THR A 18 15.29 -18.78 6.85
N CYS A 19 16.02 -17.71 6.56
CA CYS A 19 15.44 -16.38 6.52
C CYS A 19 14.49 -16.26 5.33
N VAL A 20 13.25 -15.88 5.61
CA VAL A 20 12.20 -15.61 4.64
C VAL A 20 11.85 -14.13 4.70
N THR A 21 11.90 -13.50 3.54
CA THR A 21 11.46 -12.13 3.27
C THR A 21 10.23 -12.17 2.38
N PHE A 22 9.24 -11.31 2.65
CA PHE A 22 8.02 -11.22 1.86
C PHE A 22 8.06 -9.91 1.06
N ALA A 23 8.10 -10.02 -0.27
CA ALA A 23 7.94 -8.89 -1.17
C ALA A 23 6.44 -8.59 -1.32
N ILE A 24 5.84 -7.89 -0.35
CA ILE A 24 4.39 -7.62 -0.34
C ILE A 24 3.98 -6.79 -1.56
N ASP A 25 4.87 -5.90 -2.01
CA ASP A 25 4.75 -5.11 -3.23
C ASP A 25 4.58 -5.97 -4.48
N SER A 26 5.20 -7.17 -4.54
CA SER A 26 5.05 -8.06 -5.70
C SER A 26 3.60 -8.48 -5.93
N VAL A 27 2.81 -8.66 -4.86
CA VAL A 27 1.38 -8.98 -4.96
C VAL A 27 0.57 -7.76 -5.39
N MET A 28 0.88 -6.59 -4.81
CA MET A 28 0.15 -5.35 -5.09
C MET A 28 0.48 -4.75 -6.46
N MET A 29 1.61 -5.15 -7.06
CA MET A 29 2.06 -4.74 -8.40
C MET A 29 1.88 -5.84 -9.47
N ASP A 30 1.29 -6.98 -9.13
CA ASP A 30 1.04 -8.06 -10.08
C ASP A 30 -0.08 -7.66 -11.05
N PRO A 31 0.16 -7.54 -12.38
CA PRO A 31 -0.86 -7.17 -13.34
C PRO A 31 -1.99 -8.20 -13.48
N ALA A 32 -1.77 -9.46 -13.08
CA ALA A 32 -2.83 -10.48 -13.06
C ALA A 32 -3.82 -10.27 -11.91
N ILE A 33 -3.42 -9.57 -10.86
CA ILE A 33 -4.25 -9.25 -9.69
C ILE A 33 -4.79 -7.82 -9.81
N PHE A 34 -3.92 -6.88 -10.17
CA PHE A 34 -4.18 -5.46 -10.30
C PHE A 34 -3.86 -5.00 -11.73
N PRO A 35 -4.82 -5.03 -12.68
CA PRO A 35 -4.59 -4.55 -14.03
C PRO A 35 -4.07 -3.12 -14.04
N GLU A 36 -3.12 -2.80 -14.93
CA GLU A 36 -2.46 -1.48 -14.97
C GLU A 36 -1.91 -1.04 -13.58
N PRO A 37 -1.05 -1.86 -12.93
CA PRO A 37 -0.69 -1.67 -11.52
C PRO A 37 0.09 -0.37 -11.25
N LEU A 38 0.74 0.18 -12.28
CA LEU A 38 1.50 1.43 -12.19
C LEU A 38 0.62 2.68 -12.27
N LEU A 39 -0.66 2.55 -12.59
CA LEU A 39 -1.60 3.68 -12.62
C LEU A 39 -2.34 3.82 -11.29
N PHE A 40 -2.31 5.03 -10.73
CA PHE A 40 -3.16 5.40 -9.61
C PHE A 40 -4.62 5.49 -10.07
N LYS A 41 -5.38 4.41 -9.83
CA LYS A 41 -6.76 4.23 -10.33
C LYS A 41 -7.66 3.80 -9.16
N PRO A 42 -8.19 4.75 -8.35
CA PRO A 42 -9.05 4.44 -7.20
C PRO A 42 -10.28 3.60 -7.56
N GLU A 43 -10.77 3.75 -8.79
CA GLU A 43 -11.96 3.09 -9.32
C GLU A 43 -11.83 1.56 -9.32
N ARG A 44 -10.59 1.02 -9.29
CA ARG A 44 -10.36 -0.43 -9.19
C ARG A 44 -10.85 -1.04 -7.87
N PHE A 45 -11.18 -0.22 -6.88
CA PHE A 45 -11.72 -0.67 -5.60
C PHE A 45 -13.24 -0.49 -5.50
N LEU A 46 -13.89 -0.05 -6.58
CA LEU A 46 -15.33 0.16 -6.66
C LEU A 46 -16.02 -0.96 -7.44
N ASP A 47 -17.28 -1.29 -7.09
CA ASP A 47 -18.16 -2.08 -7.96
C ASP A 47 -18.78 -1.23 -9.08
N GLU A 48 -19.57 -1.87 -9.95
CA GLU A 48 -20.23 -1.24 -11.10
C GLU A 48 -21.20 -0.10 -10.71
N VAL A 49 -21.67 -0.07 -9.47
CA VAL A 49 -22.58 0.98 -8.95
C VAL A 49 -21.87 2.00 -8.05
N GLY A 50 -20.54 1.88 -7.89
CA GLY A 50 -19.70 2.83 -7.16
C GLY A 50 -19.48 2.54 -5.67
N ASN A 51 -19.86 1.38 -5.15
CA ASN A 51 -19.61 1.00 -3.77
C ASN A 51 -18.18 0.50 -3.57
N CYS A 52 -17.62 0.66 -2.36
CA CYS A 52 -16.28 0.20 -1.99
C CYS A 52 -16.21 -1.32 -1.69
N ASN A 53 -16.63 -2.15 -2.65
CA ASN A 53 -16.72 -3.61 -2.59
C ASN A 53 -16.19 -4.28 -3.89
N GLY A 54 -15.31 -3.61 -4.64
CA GLY A 54 -14.67 -4.19 -5.82
C GLY A 54 -13.79 -5.41 -5.49
N GLU A 55 -13.64 -6.32 -6.46
CA GLU A 55 -12.93 -7.61 -6.31
C GLU A 55 -11.49 -7.46 -5.79
N GLN A 56 -10.80 -6.39 -6.21
CA GLN A 56 -9.40 -6.12 -5.87
C GLN A 56 -9.20 -5.76 -4.39
N LYS A 57 -10.26 -5.33 -3.69
CA LYS A 57 -10.19 -4.95 -2.26
C LYS A 57 -9.71 -6.09 -1.38
N GLU A 58 -10.18 -7.31 -1.63
CA GLU A 58 -9.83 -8.50 -0.83
C GLU A 58 -8.44 -9.03 -1.16
N LYS A 59 -7.88 -8.67 -2.33
CA LYS A 59 -6.54 -9.07 -2.77
C LYS A 59 -5.44 -8.12 -2.27
N LEU A 60 -5.83 -6.97 -1.70
CA LEU A 60 -4.91 -5.94 -1.20
C LEU A 60 -4.39 -6.31 0.20
N ILE A 61 -3.07 -6.53 0.32
CA ILE A 61 -2.42 -7.03 1.56
C ILE A 61 -1.33 -6.12 2.18
N PRO A 62 -1.51 -4.79 2.29
CA PRO A 62 -0.49 -3.87 2.79
C PRO A 62 -0.13 -4.10 4.26
N PHE A 63 -0.96 -4.84 4.99
CA PHE A 63 -0.76 -5.21 6.39
C PHE A 63 -0.31 -6.68 6.57
N SER A 64 0.24 -7.28 5.50
CA SER A 64 0.54 -8.72 5.43
C SER A 64 -0.71 -9.59 5.58
N THR A 65 -0.53 -10.90 5.77
CA THR A 65 -1.60 -11.89 6.00
C THR A 65 -1.17 -12.94 7.02
N GLY A 66 -2.12 -13.78 7.44
CA GLY A 66 -1.89 -14.89 8.36
C GLY A 66 -1.61 -14.47 9.81
N PRO A 67 -1.01 -15.35 10.64
CA PRO A 67 -0.87 -15.16 12.09
C PRO A 67 0.05 -14.00 12.51
N ARG A 68 0.77 -13.40 11.55
CA ARG A 68 1.69 -12.28 11.77
C ARG A 68 1.27 -11.06 10.95
N SER A 69 0.00 -10.98 10.57
CA SER A 69 -0.59 -9.74 10.04
C SER A 69 -0.40 -8.60 11.04
N CYS A 70 -0.39 -7.37 10.52
CA CYS A 70 -0.13 -6.19 11.34
C CYS A 70 -1.24 -6.02 12.39
N ILE A 71 -0.86 -6.09 13.66
CA ILE A 71 -1.78 -5.87 14.79
C ILE A 71 -2.38 -4.44 14.82
N GLY A 72 -1.68 -3.47 14.22
CA GLY A 72 -2.11 -2.08 14.12
C GLY A 72 -3.02 -1.78 12.93
N GLN A 73 -3.42 -2.78 12.13
CA GLN A 73 -4.18 -2.55 10.89
C GLN A 73 -5.47 -1.74 11.10
N SER A 74 -6.26 -2.06 12.14
CA SER A 74 -7.51 -1.36 12.42
C SER A 74 -7.28 0.10 12.80
N LEU A 75 -6.31 0.35 13.67
CA LEU A 75 -5.91 1.70 14.09
C LEU A 75 -5.39 2.52 12.91
N ALA A 76 -4.46 1.96 12.12
CA ALA A 76 -3.89 2.64 10.96
C ALA A 76 -4.94 3.02 9.91
N LYS A 77 -5.94 2.15 9.67
CA LYS A 77 -7.06 2.47 8.77
C LYS A 77 -7.92 3.61 9.32
N MET A 78 -8.20 3.62 10.62
CA MET A 78 -8.96 4.68 11.27
C MET A 78 -8.22 6.02 11.20
N GLU A 79 -6.93 6.03 11.57
CA GLU A 79 -6.08 7.22 11.50
C GLU A 79 -6.00 7.75 10.07
N LEU A 80 -5.70 6.89 9.08
CA LEU A 80 -5.61 7.29 7.68
C LEU A 80 -6.92 7.95 7.20
N PHE A 81 -8.07 7.34 7.50
CA PHE A 81 -9.37 7.89 7.11
C PHE A 81 -9.62 9.25 7.78
N LEU A 82 -9.45 9.34 9.10
CA LEU A 82 -9.73 10.56 9.87
C LEU A 82 -8.79 11.71 9.46
N PHE A 83 -7.49 11.45 9.37
CA PHE A 83 -6.51 12.47 8.98
C PHE A 83 -6.73 12.91 7.54
N LEU A 84 -6.87 11.98 6.58
CA LEU A 84 -7.03 12.33 5.17
C LEU A 84 -8.32 13.12 4.93
N THR A 85 -9.45 12.65 5.46
CA THR A 85 -10.74 13.34 5.27
C THR A 85 -10.71 14.72 5.91
N ARG A 86 -10.19 14.84 7.14
CA ARG A 86 -10.07 16.15 7.82
C ARG A 86 -9.16 17.10 7.06
N PHE A 87 -8.04 16.59 6.56
CA PHE A 87 -7.06 17.38 5.81
C PHE A 87 -7.68 17.93 4.51
N LEU A 88 -8.36 17.07 3.75
CA LEU A 88 -9.02 17.46 2.49
C LEU A 88 -10.26 18.34 2.69
N GLN A 89 -10.95 18.22 3.83
CA GLN A 89 -12.07 19.10 4.18
C GLN A 89 -11.64 20.54 4.52
N TRP A 90 -10.38 20.73 4.92
CA TRP A 90 -9.90 22.01 5.45
C TRP A 90 -8.92 22.72 4.52
N PHE A 91 -8.21 21.96 3.68
CA PHE A 91 -7.16 22.50 2.84
C PHE A 91 -7.36 22.12 1.38
N LYS A 92 -7.19 23.10 0.51
CA LYS A 92 -6.87 22.88 -0.90
C LYS A 92 -5.36 22.69 -1.03
N ILE A 93 -4.95 21.56 -1.58
CA ILE A 93 -3.54 21.20 -1.77
C ILE A 93 -3.08 21.65 -3.15
N LYS A 94 -1.96 22.37 -3.21
CA LYS A 94 -1.33 22.82 -4.46
C LYS A 94 0.16 22.46 -4.49
N PRO A 95 0.75 22.28 -5.68
CA PRO A 95 2.20 22.20 -5.81
C PRO A 95 2.84 23.53 -5.40
N GLU A 96 4.11 23.49 -4.95
CA GLU A 96 4.89 24.69 -4.60
C GLU A 96 4.96 25.70 -5.75
N LYS A 97 5.06 25.20 -6.99
CA LYS A 97 5.08 26.00 -8.21
C LYS A 97 4.07 25.44 -9.22
N PRO A 98 3.45 26.29 -10.05
CA PRO A 98 2.61 25.81 -11.15
C PRO A 98 3.35 24.78 -12.00
N ASN A 99 2.71 23.66 -12.30
CA ASN A 99 3.25 22.54 -13.09
C ASN A 99 4.51 21.86 -12.52
N CYS A 100 4.85 22.09 -11.24
CA CYS A 100 5.95 21.41 -10.56
C CYS A 100 5.38 20.34 -9.61
N LEU A 101 5.01 19.19 -10.16
CA LEU A 101 4.60 18.06 -9.35
C LEU A 101 5.82 17.43 -8.65
N PRO A 102 5.66 16.94 -7.40
CA PRO A 102 6.69 16.14 -6.76
C PRO A 102 7.09 14.93 -7.62
N PRO A 103 8.35 14.47 -7.54
CA PRO A 103 8.76 13.24 -8.19
C PRO A 103 7.95 12.06 -7.63
N PHE A 104 7.59 11.12 -8.50
CA PHE A 104 6.93 9.87 -8.10
C PHE A 104 7.91 8.82 -7.57
N GLU A 105 9.22 9.10 -7.59
CA GLU A 105 10.22 8.22 -7.00
C GLU A 105 10.21 8.31 -5.47
N GLY A 106 10.30 7.14 -4.83
CA GLY A 106 10.53 7.02 -3.40
C GLY A 106 11.97 6.70 -3.06
N ASN A 107 12.30 6.88 -1.78
CA ASN A 107 13.49 6.34 -1.15
C ASN A 107 13.12 4.95 -0.58
N LEU A 108 13.62 3.91 -1.24
CA LEU A 108 13.39 2.53 -0.79
C LEU A 108 14.29 2.20 0.40
N GLY A 109 13.67 1.93 1.55
CA GLY A 109 14.31 1.40 2.75
C GLY A 109 13.50 0.23 3.32
N LEU A 110 13.37 0.16 4.65
CA LEU A 110 12.42 -0.76 5.30
C LEU A 110 10.96 -0.45 4.89
N THR A 111 10.67 0.83 4.66
CA THR A 111 9.44 1.34 4.06
C THR A 111 9.79 2.12 2.79
N ASN A 112 8.81 2.29 1.90
CA ASN A 112 8.94 3.15 0.74
C ASN A 112 8.36 4.53 1.09
N MET A 113 9.20 5.56 1.10
CA MET A 113 8.80 6.93 1.44
C MET A 113 9.02 7.84 0.24
N PRO A 114 8.11 8.80 -0.05
CA PRO A 114 8.38 9.79 -1.09
C PRO A 114 9.66 10.57 -0.78
N ARG A 115 10.39 11.00 -1.82
CA ARG A 115 11.47 11.98 -1.65
C ARG A 115 10.92 13.27 -1.04
N SER A 116 11.74 14.06 -0.37
CA SER A 116 11.29 15.33 0.22
C SER A 116 10.69 16.25 -0.85
N PHE A 117 9.49 16.79 -0.59
CA PHE A 117 8.81 17.73 -1.47
C PHE A 117 8.05 18.78 -0.65
N GLN A 118 7.74 19.91 -1.28
CA GLN A 118 6.96 20.98 -0.68
C GLN A 118 5.59 21.08 -1.35
N LEU A 119 4.59 21.49 -0.55
CA LEU A 119 3.23 21.76 -0.99
C LEU A 119 2.75 23.06 -0.37
N ILE A 120 1.81 23.71 -1.05
CA ILE A 120 1.05 24.83 -0.49
C ILE A 120 -0.29 24.29 -0.01
N LEU A 121 -0.61 24.58 1.25
CA LEU A 121 -1.91 24.29 1.85
C LEU A 121 -2.69 25.60 1.98
N GLU A 122 -3.72 25.75 1.15
CA GLU A 122 -4.64 26.89 1.24
C GLU A 122 -5.84 26.47 2.08
N LYS A 123 -6.08 27.18 3.20
CA LYS A 123 -7.28 26.94 4.00
C LYS A 123 -8.52 27.26 3.16
N LEU A 124 -9.48 26.34 3.14
CA LEU A 124 -10.79 26.52 2.53
C LEU A 124 -11.64 27.55 3.30
#